data_AF-X1R4W4-F1
#
_entry.id   AF-X1R4W4-F1
#
_cell.length_a   1.000
_cell.length_b   1.000
_cell.length_c   1.000
_cell.angle_alpha   90.00
_cell.angle_beta   90.00
_cell.angle_gamma   90.00
#
_symmetry.space_group_name_H-M   'P 1'
#
loop_
_entity.id
_entity.type
_entity.pdbx_description
1 polymer ?
#
loop_
_entity_poly.entity_id
_entity_poly.type
_entity_poly.pdbx_seq_one_letter_code
_entity_poly.pdbx_strand_id
1 'polypeptide(L)'
;VMSEMSGKDIDYLFFVGCIRSFDDRNKKVTGAFAKILNHLGVKFAVLGVEEGCCGDPARRVGNEYLYQILAQTNIETFGRYNIKKILTTCPHCYNTLKNEYPQPEAFIHAPKKDHKG
;
A
#
# COMPACT_ATOMS: atom_id res chain seq x y z
N VAL A 1 0.94 -6.46 13.42
CA VAL A 1 0.04 -6.20 12.25
C VAL A 1 -0.67 -4.87 12.49
N MET A 2 -1.20 -4.18 11.48
CA MET A 2 -1.85 -2.85 11.67
C MET A 2 -2.98 -2.87 12.69
N SER A 3 -3.75 -3.96 12.81
CA SER A 3 -4.79 -4.13 13.82
C SER A 3 -4.29 -4.11 15.27
N GLU A 4 -2.98 -4.22 15.48
CA GLU A 4 -2.32 -4.28 16.79
C GLU A 4 -1.47 -3.02 17.07
N MET A 5 -1.47 -2.04 16.16
CA MET A 5 -0.57 -0.87 16.19
C MET A 5 -1.34 0.41 15.84
N SER A 6 -1.03 1.53 16.50
CA SER A 6 -1.58 2.82 16.08
C SER A 6 -0.89 3.29 14.80
N GLY A 7 -1.62 3.87 13.84
CA GLY A 7 -1.03 4.45 12.62
C GLY A 7 -0.01 5.57 12.89
N LYS A 8 0.02 6.12 14.11
CA LYS A 8 1.04 7.09 14.56
C LYS A 8 2.37 6.45 14.97
N ASP A 9 2.41 5.12 15.16
CA ASP A 9 3.56 4.39 15.66
C ASP A 9 4.41 3.76 14.54
N ILE A 10 4.02 3.94 13.28
CA ILE A 10 4.70 3.38 12.11
C ILE A 10 5.17 4.47 11.14
N ASP A 11 6.32 4.24 10.51
CA ASP A 11 6.86 5.09 9.44
C ASP A 11 6.20 4.74 8.09
N TYR A 12 5.93 3.45 7.84
CA TYR A 12 5.40 2.95 6.58
C TYR A 12 4.38 1.82 6.77
N LEU A 13 3.30 1.86 6.00
CA LEU A 13 2.55 0.64 5.69
C LEU A 13 3.33 -0.13 4.62
N PHE A 14 3.79 -1.34 4.94
CA PHE A 14 4.32 -2.25 3.94
C PHE A 14 3.18 -3.03 3.28
N PHE A 15 2.76 -2.58 2.10
CA PHE A 15 1.71 -3.22 1.30
C PHE A 15 2.31 -4.38 0.50
N VAL A 16 2.04 -5.61 0.94
CA VAL A 16 2.63 -6.83 0.35
C VAL A 16 1.95 -7.16 -0.98
N GLY A 17 0.64 -6.99 -1.04
CA GLY A 17 -0.19 -7.23 -2.21
C GLY A 17 -0.54 -8.71 -2.40
N CYS A 18 -1.49 -8.97 -3.30
CA CYS A 18 -2.10 -10.29 -3.47
C CYS A 18 -1.11 -11.40 -3.85
N ILE A 19 -0.25 -11.20 -4.86
CA ILE A 19 0.62 -12.27 -5.38
C ILE A 19 1.74 -12.63 -4.40
N ARG A 20 2.23 -11.66 -3.62
CA ARG A 20 3.36 -11.88 -2.71
C ARG A 20 2.96 -12.52 -1.37
N SER A 21 1.67 -12.50 -1.05
CA SER A 21 1.11 -13.16 0.14
C SER A 21 0.74 -14.63 -0.11
N PHE A 22 0.53 -15.04 -1.36
CA PHE A 22 0.10 -16.40 -1.70
C PHE A 22 1.23 -17.35 -2.13
N ASP A 23 2.21 -16.89 -2.92
CA ASP A 23 3.29 -17.73 -3.43
C ASP A 23 4.44 -17.91 -2.42
N ASP A 24 4.86 -19.17 -2.18
CA ASP A 24 5.86 -19.51 -1.15
C ASP A 24 7.26 -18.96 -1.44
N ARG A 25 7.62 -18.79 -2.71
CA ARG A 25 8.87 -18.11 -3.08
C ARG A 25 8.78 -16.63 -2.72
N ASN A 26 7.65 -15.99 -3.02
CA ASN A 26 7.46 -14.58 -2.72
C ASN A 26 7.36 -14.30 -1.21
N LYS A 27 6.82 -15.23 -0.40
CA LYS A 27 6.85 -15.14 1.07
C LYS A 27 8.28 -15.03 1.61
N LYS A 28 9.23 -15.80 1.05
CA LYS A 28 10.66 -15.72 1.45
C LYS A 28 11.24 -14.35 1.13
N VAL A 29 10.93 -13.77 -0.03
CA VAL A 29 11.41 -12.44 -0.41
C VAL A 29 10.80 -11.36 0.49
N THR A 30 9.49 -11.44 0.77
CA THR A 30 8.80 -10.54 1.70
C THR A 30 9.38 -10.63 3.11
N GLY A 31 9.66 -11.83 3.61
CA GLY A 31 10.31 -12.05 4.90
C GLY A 31 11.75 -11.51 4.95
N ALA A 32 12.53 -11.70 3.88
CA ALA A 32 13.88 -11.12 3.78
C ALA A 32 13.85 -9.59 3.78
N PHE A 33 12.91 -8.99 3.05
CA PHE A 33 12.74 -7.54 3.03
C PHE A 33 12.33 -6.99 4.40
N ALA A 34 11.39 -7.64 5.10
CA ALA A 34 11.02 -7.29 6.47
C ALA A 34 12.22 -7.36 7.43
N LYS A 35 13.10 -8.37 7.30
CA LYS A 35 14.35 -8.45 8.10
C LYS A 35 15.28 -7.27 7.84
N ILE A 36 15.40 -6.82 6.59
CA ILE A 36 16.20 -5.65 6.24
C ILE A 36 15.61 -4.39 6.89
N LEU A 37 14.30 -4.18 6.79
CA LEU A 37 13.63 -3.03 7.41
C LEU A 37 13.82 -3.02 8.94
N ASN A 38 13.69 -4.19 9.58
CA ASN A 38 13.94 -4.35 11.02
C ASN A 38 15.41 -4.02 11.37
N HIS A 39 16.36 -4.49 10.57
CA HIS A 39 17.79 -4.18 10.78
C HIS A 39 18.09 -2.68 10.64
N LEU A 40 17.38 -1.99 9.76
CA LEU A 40 17.48 -0.54 9.56
C LEU A 40 16.69 0.27 10.60
N GLY A 41 15.98 -0.38 11.53
CA GLY A 41 15.17 0.30 12.54
C GLY A 41 13.93 1.01 11.98
N VAL A 42 13.49 0.66 10.76
CA VAL A 42 12.30 1.25 10.14
C VAL A 42 11.07 0.67 10.82
N LYS A 43 10.17 1.52 11.33
CA LYS A 43 8.90 1.07 11.91
C LYS A 43 7.91 0.85 10.78
N PHE A 44 7.51 -0.39 10.54
CA PHE A 44 6.52 -0.70 9.53
C PHE A 44 5.48 -1.68 10.07
N ALA A 45 4.32 -1.69 9.43
CA ALA A 45 3.29 -2.70 9.66
C ALA A 45 2.71 -3.17 8.33
N VAL A 46 1.98 -4.27 8.38
CA VAL A 46 1.23 -4.85 7.26
C VAL A 46 -0.25 -4.87 7.64
N LEU A 47 -1.16 -4.86 6.65
CA LEU A 47 -2.61 -4.94 6.91
C LEU A 47 -3.09 -6.33 7.32
N GLY A 48 -2.27 -7.37 7.12
CA GLY A 48 -2.64 -8.74 7.46
C GLY A 48 -3.84 -9.20 6.64
N VAL A 49 -4.91 -9.67 7.30
CA VAL A 49 -6.13 -10.16 6.65
C VAL A 49 -6.95 -9.07 5.97
N GLU A 50 -6.76 -7.80 6.36
CA GLU A 50 -7.42 -6.66 5.71
C GLU A 50 -6.71 -6.23 4.42
N GLU A 51 -5.58 -6.87 4.06
CA GLU A 51 -4.86 -6.54 2.83
C GLU A 51 -5.54 -7.13 1.59
N GLY A 52 -6.06 -6.25 0.73
CA GLY A 52 -6.65 -6.62 -0.55
C GLY A 52 -5.67 -6.58 -1.73
N CYS A 53 -6.17 -6.99 -2.90
CA CYS A 53 -5.48 -6.73 -4.17
C CYS A 53 -5.48 -5.23 -4.46
N CYS A 54 -4.40 -4.71 -5.07
CA CYS A 54 -4.35 -3.32 -5.52
C CYS A 54 -5.33 -3.01 -6.67
N GLY A 55 -5.88 -4.03 -7.34
CA GLY A 55 -6.83 -3.88 -8.45
C GLY A 55 -6.20 -3.92 -9.84
N ASP A 56 -4.86 -3.93 -9.96
CA ASP A 56 -4.15 -3.98 -11.25
C ASP A 56 -4.70 -5.06 -12.20
N PRO A 57 -4.82 -6.36 -11.82
CA PRO A 57 -5.30 -7.38 -12.75
C PRO A 57 -6.71 -7.12 -13.27
N ALA A 58 -7.63 -6.68 -12.39
CA ALA A 58 -9.00 -6.36 -12.75
C ALA A 58 -9.05 -5.23 -13.78
N ARG A 59 -8.25 -4.18 -13.57
CA ARG A 59 -8.14 -3.06 -14.50
C ARG A 59 -7.55 -3.46 -15.84
N ARG A 60 -6.49 -4.28 -15.86
CA ARG A 60 -5.85 -4.72 -17.13
C ARG A 60 -6.76 -5.57 -18.00
N VAL A 61 -7.66 -6.36 -17.42
CA VAL A 61 -8.66 -7.13 -18.18
C VAL A 61 -9.92 -6.33 -18.51
N GLY A 62 -9.93 -5.01 -18.25
CA GLY A 62 -11.04 -4.11 -18.56
C GLY A 62 -12.21 -4.18 -17.56
N ASN A 63 -12.06 -4.87 -16.43
CA ASN A 63 -13.06 -4.91 -15.36
C ASN A 63 -12.91 -3.68 -14.44
N GLU A 64 -13.28 -2.53 -14.98
CA GLU A 64 -13.15 -1.24 -14.28
C GLU A 64 -14.04 -1.16 -13.04
N TYR A 65 -15.22 -1.78 -13.06
CA TYR A 65 -16.12 -1.83 -11.90
C TYR A 65 -15.46 -2.52 -10.70
N LEU A 66 -14.87 -3.70 -10.91
CA LEU A 66 -14.14 -4.40 -9.86
C LEU A 66 -12.91 -3.62 -9.40
N TYR A 67 -12.19 -2.98 -10.32
CA TYR A 67 -11.07 -2.11 -9.97
C TYR A 67 -11.50 -0.99 -9.00
N GLN A 68 -12.62 -0.31 -9.30
CA GLN A 68 -13.13 0.78 -8.45
C GLN A 68 -13.51 0.28 -7.06
N ILE A 69 -14.17 -0.87 -6.94
CA ILE A 69 -14.50 -1.47 -5.63
C ILE A 69 -13.21 -1.75 -4.84
N LEU A 70 -12.24 -2.42 -5.44
CA LEU A 70 -10.98 -2.78 -4.77
C LEU A 70 -10.18 -1.54 -4.35
N ALA A 71 -10.09 -0.54 -5.22
CA ALA A 71 -9.41 0.71 -4.93
C ALA A 71 -10.09 1.47 -3.79
N GLN A 72 -11.42 1.57 -3.83
CA GLN A 72 -12.20 2.25 -2.79
C GLN A 72 -12.07 1.57 -1.42
N THR A 73 -12.16 0.24 -1.37
CA THR A 73 -11.93 -0.53 -0.13
C THR A 73 -10.54 -0.29 0.45
N ASN A 74 -9.49 -0.28 -0.38
CA ASN A 74 -8.15 -0.01 0.08
C ASN A 74 -8.00 1.43 0.60
N ILE A 75 -8.57 2.43 -0.09
CA ILE A 75 -8.57 3.84 0.32
C ILE A 75 -9.25 4.01 1.69
N GLU A 76 -10.41 3.36 1.89
CA GLU A 76 -11.13 3.40 3.17
C GLU A 76 -10.31 2.78 4.30
N THR A 77 -9.68 1.63 4.07
CA THR A 77 -8.77 1.00 5.04
C THR A 77 -7.57 1.90 5.36
N PHE A 78 -6.95 2.51 4.35
CA PHE A 78 -5.85 3.44 4.55
C PHE A 78 -6.29 4.67 5.36
N GLY A 79 -7.48 5.20 5.08
CA GLY A 79 -8.08 6.30 5.83
C GLY A 79 -8.36 5.94 7.28
N ARG A 80 -8.95 4.77 7.54
CA ARG A 80 -9.25 4.25 8.88
C ARG A 80 -8.01 4.19 9.76
N TYR A 81 -6.90 3.73 9.19
CA TYR A 81 -5.62 3.63 9.90
C TYR A 81 -4.75 4.89 9.79
N ASN A 82 -5.24 5.96 9.16
CA ASN A 82 -4.51 7.20 8.91
C ASN A 82 -3.12 6.97 8.27
N ILE A 83 -3.05 6.06 7.30
CA ILE A 83 -1.82 5.72 6.59
C ILE A 83 -1.34 6.90 5.75
N LYS A 84 -0.09 7.33 5.96
CA LYS A 84 0.53 8.46 5.24
C LYS A 84 1.59 8.06 4.22
N LYS A 85 2.24 6.92 4.44
CA LYS A 85 3.33 6.43 3.59
C LYS A 85 3.13 4.95 3.36
N ILE A 86 3.16 4.56 2.09
CA ILE A 86 3.05 3.16 1.67
C ILE A 86 4.37 2.76 1.02
N LEU A 87 4.89 1.61 1.45
CA LEU A 87 6.03 0.92 0.86
C LEU A 87 5.51 -0.35 0.20
N THR A 88 5.98 -0.65 -1.01
CA THR A 88 5.68 -1.94 -1.65
C THR A 88 6.85 -2.39 -2.49
N THR A 89 7.01 -3.70 -2.62
CA THR A 89 8.05 -4.35 -3.44
C THR A 89 7.46 -4.93 -4.73
N CYS A 90 6.17 -4.72 -4.98
CA CYS A 90 5.50 -5.13 -6.21
C CYS A 90 5.39 -3.92 -7.15
N PRO A 91 5.95 -3.97 -8.37
CA PRO A 91 5.89 -2.85 -9.32
C PRO A 91 4.45 -2.53 -9.76
N HIS A 92 3.58 -3.56 -9.85
CA HIS A 92 2.16 -3.37 -10.15
C HIS A 92 1.45 -2.61 -9.04
N CYS A 93 1.63 -3.05 -7.78
CA CYS A 93 1.07 -2.33 -6.64
C CYS A 93 1.59 -0.90 -6.57
N TYR A 94 2.90 -0.68 -6.81
CA TYR A 94 3.48 0.66 -6.83
C TYR A 94 2.82 1.56 -7.89
N ASN A 95 2.73 1.09 -9.14
CA ASN A 95 2.13 1.87 -10.22
C ASN A 95 0.65 2.17 -9.92
N THR A 96 -0.11 1.16 -9.50
CA THR A 96 -1.54 1.31 -9.28
C THR A 96 -1.85 2.22 -8.10
N LEU A 97 -1.19 2.02 -6.96
CA LEU A 97 -1.38 2.87 -5.78
C LEU A 97 -0.96 4.33 -6.03
N LYS A 98 0.12 4.55 -6.80
CA LYS A 98 0.67 5.89 -7.03
C LYS A 98 -0.05 6.67 -8.13
N ASN A 99 -0.31 6.03 -9.26
CA ASN A 99 -0.70 6.71 -10.50
C ASN A 99 -2.18 6.52 -10.85
N GLU A 100 -2.81 5.48 -10.30
CA GLU A 100 -4.12 5.02 -10.78
C GLU A 100 -5.23 5.18 -9.74
N TYR A 101 -4.88 5.15 -8.46
CA TYR A 101 -5.85 5.37 -7.39
C TYR A 101 -6.37 6.81 -7.46
N PRO A 102 -7.70 7.00 -7.30
CA PRO A 102 -8.26 8.33 -7.17
C PRO A 102 -7.61 8.96 -5.94
N GLN A 103 -6.80 10.00 -6.15
CA GLN A 103 -6.06 10.68 -5.09
C GLN A 103 -7.09 11.37 -4.18
N PRO A 104 -7.30 10.91 -2.94
CA PRO A 104 -8.21 11.58 -2.02
C PRO A 104 -7.69 12.99 -1.73
N GLU A 105 -8.58 13.96 -1.50
CA GLU A 105 -8.22 15.35 -1.18
C GLU A 105 -7.30 15.45 0.06
N ALA A 106 -7.34 14.44 0.93
CA ALA A 106 -6.47 14.27 2.09
C ALA A 106 -4.98 14.06 1.75
N PHE A 107 -4.65 13.67 0.50
CA PHE A 107 -3.28 13.55 0.01
C PHE A 107 -2.81 14.82 -0.76
N ILE A 108 -3.74 15.74 -1.08
CA ILE A 108 -3.48 16.98 -1.83
C ILE A 108 -2.78 18.06 -0.98
N HIS A 109 -2.74 17.91 0.34
CA HIS A 109 -2.03 18.83 1.26
C HIS A 109 -0.55 18.47 1.50
N ALA A 110 0.09 17.68 0.62
CA ALA A 110 1.54 17.80 0.51
C ALA A 110 1.83 19.19 -0.06
N PRO A 111 2.68 20.02 0.58
CA PRO A 111 2.94 21.37 0.11
C PRO A 111 3.39 21.29 -1.34
N LYS A 112 2.60 21.87 -2.25
CA LYS A 112 3.06 22.13 -3.60
C LYS A 112 4.34 22.93 -3.43
N LYS A 113 5.49 22.37 -3.85
CA LYS A 113 6.66 23.21 -4.05
C LYS A 113 6.25 24.19 -5.13
N ASP A 114 6.07 25.44 -4.71
CA ASP A 114 5.89 26.57 -5.60
C ASP A 114 7.12 26.62 -6.50
N HIS A 115 7.03 26.00 -7.67
CA HIS A 115 7.97 26.25 -8.75
C HIS A 115 7.64 27.63 -9.32
N LYS A 116 8.06 28.67 -8.60
CA LYS A 116 8.33 29.98 -9.18
C LYS A 116 9.69 29.90 -9.86
N GLY A 117 9.66 29.83 -11.18
CA GLY A 117 10.76 30.10 -12.10
C GLY A 117 10.17 30.81 -13.29
#